data_AF-W4KB52-F1
#
_entry.id   AF-W4KB52-F1
#
_cell.length_a   1.000
_cell.length_b   1.000
_cell.length_c   1.000
_cell.angle_alpha   90.00
_cell.angle_beta   90.00
_cell.angle_gamma   90.00
#
_symmetry.space_group_name_H-M   'P 1'
#
loop_
_entity.id
_entity.type
_entity.pdbx_description
1 polymer ?
#
loop_
_entity_poly.entity_id
_entity_poly.type
_entity_poly.pdbx_seq_one_letter_code
_entity_poly.pdbx_strand_id
1 'polypeptide(L)'
;MAAQLSRHTLRQLRFVVPGGAVTYWLHTLEELRTMWYGARGWSRPLVLTSVLSGLLTVTLFIYILLIPVIKGIPPNYRSWRQSGELSSVIPILTASMIIGWSILSFLLGRYSSLGYVQGIIGSSGLYALAFGIMGLLPAPRVRSP
;
A
#
# COMPACT_ATOMS: atom_id res chain seq x y z
N MET A 1 13.39 2.15 -25.60
CA MET A 1 13.28 2.53 -24.16
C MET A 1 11.85 2.91 -23.74
N ALA A 2 11.11 3.72 -24.51
CA ALA A 2 9.72 4.09 -24.21
C ALA A 2 8.73 2.89 -24.21
N ALA A 3 8.91 1.90 -25.09
CA ALA A 3 8.02 0.74 -25.20
C ALA A 3 8.04 -0.21 -23.98
N GLN A 4 9.17 -0.32 -23.26
CA GLN A 4 9.27 -1.14 -22.05
C GLN A 4 8.60 -0.49 -20.84
N LEU A 5 8.76 0.84 -20.69
CA LEU A 5 8.02 1.64 -19.72
C LEU A 5 6.51 1.53 -19.98
N SER A 6 6.07 1.70 -21.22
CA SER A 6 4.67 1.58 -21.62
C SER A 6 4.03 0.25 -21.18
N ARG A 7 4.67 -0.90 -21.42
CA ARG A 7 4.12 -2.21 -21.02
C ARG A 7 4.07 -2.42 -19.51
N HIS A 8 5.06 -1.94 -18.76
CA HIS A 8 5.08 -2.05 -17.30
C HIS A 8 4.04 -1.11 -16.66
N THR A 9 3.99 0.14 -17.11
CA THR A 9 3.01 1.14 -16.71
C THR A 9 1.59 0.68 -17.00
N LEU A 10 1.33 0.09 -18.19
CA LEU A 10 0.02 -0.47 -18.53
C LEU A 10 -0.38 -1.63 -17.60
N ARG A 11 0.58 -2.46 -17.18
CA ARG A 11 0.38 -3.54 -16.21
C ARG A 11 0.21 -3.06 -14.76
N GLN A 12 0.55 -1.82 -14.44
CA GLN A 12 0.28 -1.25 -13.12
C GLN A 12 -1.05 -0.48 -13.14
N LEU A 13 -1.36 0.17 -14.25
CA LEU A 13 -2.65 0.83 -14.51
C LEU A 13 -3.86 -0.11 -14.35
N ARG A 14 -3.72 -1.39 -14.74
CA ARG A 14 -4.77 -2.39 -14.51
C ARG A 14 -5.13 -2.61 -13.03
N PHE A 15 -4.30 -2.16 -12.08
CA PHE A 15 -4.61 -2.18 -10.64
C PHE A 15 -5.02 -0.79 -10.14
N VAL A 16 -4.39 0.28 -10.65
CA VAL A 16 -4.72 1.68 -10.33
C VAL A 16 -6.16 2.01 -10.70
N VAL A 17 -6.58 1.66 -11.92
CA VAL A 17 -7.92 2.00 -12.44
C VAL A 17 -9.04 1.36 -11.63
N PRO A 18 -9.09 0.02 -11.43
CA PRO A 18 -10.16 -0.57 -10.62
C PRO A 18 -10.04 -0.20 -9.15
N GLY A 19 -8.83 -0.08 -8.60
CA GLY A 19 -8.63 0.38 -7.22
C GLY A 19 -9.21 1.79 -7.02
N GLY A 20 -8.85 2.71 -7.90
CA GLY A 20 -9.37 4.08 -7.90
C GLY A 20 -10.87 4.15 -8.13
N ALA A 21 -11.42 3.35 -9.06
CA ALA A 21 -12.86 3.30 -9.30
C ALA A 21 -13.63 2.81 -8.06
N VAL A 22 -13.15 1.77 -7.38
CA VAL A 22 -13.78 1.26 -6.16
C VAL A 22 -13.67 2.26 -5.01
N THR A 23 -12.49 2.84 -4.79
CA THR A 23 -12.27 3.86 -3.76
C THR A 23 -13.14 5.10 -3.97
N TYR A 24 -13.29 5.52 -5.24
CA TYR A 24 -14.16 6.63 -5.60
C TYR A 24 -15.62 6.26 -5.42
N TRP A 25 -16.08 5.12 -5.97
CA TRP A 25 -17.49 4.74 -5.93
C TRP A 25 -18.03 4.50 -4.51
N LEU A 26 -17.18 3.99 -3.60
CA LEU A 26 -17.53 3.78 -2.21
C LEU A 26 -17.24 4.99 -1.31
N HIS A 27 -16.84 6.13 -1.88
CA HIS A 27 -16.46 7.36 -1.15
C HIS A 27 -15.52 7.08 0.05
N THR A 28 -14.59 6.14 -0.10
CA THR A 28 -13.84 5.58 1.04
C THR A 28 -13.03 6.65 1.78
N LEU A 29 -12.50 7.63 1.05
CA LEU A 29 -11.76 8.76 1.64
C LEU A 29 -12.66 9.73 2.39
N GLU A 30 -13.89 9.95 1.92
CA GLU A 30 -14.87 10.82 2.59
C GLU A 30 -15.36 10.19 3.89
N GLU A 31 -15.58 8.88 3.88
CA GLU A 31 -15.92 8.10 5.07
C GLU A 31 -14.79 8.17 6.11
N LEU A 32 -13.53 7.99 5.71
CA LEU A 32 -12.38 8.18 6.61
C LEU A 32 -12.29 9.60 7.16
N ARG A 33 -12.52 10.62 6.33
CA ARG A 33 -12.54 12.02 6.76
C ARG A 33 -13.67 12.26 7.77
N THR A 34 -14.85 11.71 7.51
CA THR A 34 -16.00 11.82 8.39
C THR A 34 -15.75 11.15 9.74
N MET A 35 -15.08 9.99 9.76
CA MET A 35 -14.68 9.34 11.01
C MET A 35 -13.63 10.12 11.80
N TRP A 36 -12.70 10.77 11.10
CA TRP A 36 -11.68 11.60 11.74
C TRP A 36 -12.30 12.80 12.47
N TYR A 37 -13.21 13.50 11.82
CA TYR A 37 -13.86 14.69 12.39
C TYR A 37 -15.04 14.37 13.29
N GLY A 38 -15.89 13.40 12.91
CA GLY A 38 -17.11 12.98 13.61
C GLY A 38 -16.87 12.03 14.78
N ALA A 39 -15.75 12.18 15.48
CA ALA A 39 -15.19 11.26 16.48
C ALA A 39 -16.23 10.57 17.38
N ARG A 40 -16.54 9.31 17.05
CA ARG A 40 -17.30 8.39 17.91
C ARG A 40 -16.39 7.28 18.42
N GLY A 41 -16.20 7.19 19.73
CA GLY A 41 -15.47 6.10 20.38
C GLY A 41 -14.04 5.89 19.85
N TRP A 42 -13.72 4.64 19.49
CA TRP A 42 -12.39 4.22 19.04
C TRP A 42 -12.08 4.53 17.57
N SER A 43 -12.94 5.27 16.86
CA SER A 43 -12.73 5.61 15.44
C SER A 43 -11.41 6.35 15.19
N ARG A 44 -11.13 7.44 15.91
CA ARG A 44 -9.90 8.24 15.74
C ARG A 44 -8.59 7.46 15.90
N PRO A 45 -8.35 6.73 17.01
CA PRO A 45 -7.12 5.97 17.15
C PRO A 45 -7.00 4.87 16.09
N LEU A 46 -8.10 4.25 15.66
CA LEU A 46 -8.10 3.25 14.59
C LEU A 46 -7.80 3.87 13.21
N VAL A 47 -8.36 5.03 12.89
CA VAL A 47 -8.00 5.82 11.68
C VAL A 47 -6.51 6.13 11.70
N LEU A 48 -6.00 6.66 12.82
CA LEU A 48 -4.58 7.00 12.96
C LEU A 48 -3.69 5.77 12.76
N THR A 49 -4.06 4.65 13.38
CA THR A 49 -3.28 3.40 13.29
C THR A 49 -3.28 2.85 11.86
N SER A 50 -4.42 2.91 11.17
CA SER A 50 -4.53 2.52 9.76
C SER A 50 -3.65 3.41 8.86
N VAL A 51 -3.69 4.73 9.05
CA VAL A 51 -2.86 5.68 8.30
C VAL A 51 -1.38 5.46 8.58
N LEU A 52 -0.97 5.30 9.84
CA LEU A 52 0.42 5.03 10.21
C LEU A 52 0.91 3.70 9.64
N SER A 53 0.06 2.67 9.64
CA SER A 53 0.37 1.37 9.05
C SER A 53 0.53 1.46 7.53
N GLY A 54 -0.32 2.23 6.85
CA GLY A 54 -0.18 2.53 5.44
C GLY A 54 1.10 3.32 5.12
N LEU A 55 1.42 4.34 5.93
CA LEU A 55 2.65 5.12 5.79
C LEU A 55 3.89 4.26 5.99
N LEU A 56 3.87 3.36 6.99
CA LEU A 56 4.94 2.39 7.22
C LEU A 56 5.10 1.45 6.00
N THR A 57 3.99 0.96 5.45
CA THR A 57 3.99 0.11 4.25
C THR A 57 4.66 0.82 3.07
N VAL A 58 4.25 2.07 2.79
CA VAL A 58 4.82 2.88 1.70
C VAL A 58 6.30 3.14 1.95
N THR A 59 6.68 3.49 3.19
CA THR A 59 8.07 3.75 3.58
C THR A 59 8.96 2.54 3.36
N LEU A 60 8.52 1.36 3.81
CA LEU A 60 9.27 0.10 3.64
C LEU A 60 9.34 -0.31 2.17
N PHE A 61 8.29 -0.08 1.38
CA PHE A 61 8.30 -0.35 -0.05
C PHE A 61 9.33 0.53 -0.78
N ILE A 62 9.33 1.84 -0.50
CA ILE A 62 10.31 2.78 -1.05
C ILE A 62 11.72 2.39 -0.60
N TYR A 63 11.89 2.01 0.66
CA TYR A 63 13.16 1.53 1.19
C TYR A 63 13.71 0.35 0.36
N ILE A 64 12.90 -0.69 0.14
CA ILE A 64 13.27 -1.86 -0.67
C ILE A 64 13.69 -1.47 -2.09
N LEU A 65 12.99 -0.49 -2.69
CA LEU A 65 13.29 0.02 -4.03
C LEU A 65 14.61 0.81 -4.07
N LEU A 66 14.98 1.48 -2.96
CA LEU A 66 16.20 2.27 -2.83
C LEU A 66 17.42 1.48 -2.32
N ILE A 67 17.27 0.28 -1.78
CA ILE A 67 18.39 -0.61 -1.41
C ILE A 67 19.52 -0.65 -2.45
N PRO A 68 19.25 -0.90 -3.76
CA PRO A 68 20.33 -0.95 -4.75
C PRO A 68 21.08 0.38 -4.88
N VAL A 69 20.41 1.52 -4.67
CA VAL A 69 21.03 2.85 -4.70
C VAL A 69 21.86 3.11 -3.46
N ILE A 70 21.34 2.75 -2.29
CA ILE A 70 21.99 2.98 -0.99
C ILE A 70 23.21 2.08 -0.81
N LYS A 71 23.13 0.82 -1.26
CA LYS A 71 24.18 -0.19 -1.05
C LYS A 71 25.13 -0.36 -2.23
N GLY A 72 24.76 0.15 -3.42
CA GLY A 72 25.55 -0.02 -4.65
C GLY A 72 25.64 -1.46 -5.18
N ILE A 73 24.95 -2.41 -4.55
CA ILE A 73 24.96 -3.83 -4.90
C ILE A 73 23.53 -4.26 -5.23
N PRO A 74 23.30 -5.01 -6.31
CA PRO A 74 21.97 -5.52 -6.64
C PRO A 74 21.48 -6.47 -5.53
N PRO A 75 20.35 -6.16 -4.86
CA PRO A 75 19.80 -7.03 -3.82
C PRO A 75 19.29 -8.35 -4.42
N ASN A 76 19.55 -9.45 -3.71
CA ASN A 76 19.03 -10.75 -4.09
C ASN A 76 17.58 -10.93 -3.59
N TYR A 77 16.63 -10.39 -4.34
CA TYR A 77 15.20 -10.52 -4.02
C TYR A 77 14.70 -11.97 -4.06
N ARG A 78 15.36 -12.89 -4.79
CA ARG A 78 14.95 -14.31 -4.87
C ARG A 78 15.24 -15.05 -3.56
N SER A 79 16.42 -14.83 -2.98
CA SER A 79 16.81 -15.43 -1.69
C SER A 79 16.74 -14.41 -0.55
N TRP A 80 15.70 -13.58 -0.54
CA TRP A 80 15.53 -12.51 0.45
C TRP A 80 15.58 -12.98 1.91
N ARG A 81 15.24 -14.25 2.18
CA ARG A 81 15.34 -14.87 3.52
C ARG A 81 16.78 -15.04 4.00
N GLN A 82 17.73 -15.17 3.08
CA GLN A 82 19.16 -15.35 3.37
C GLN A 82 19.89 -14.02 3.50
N SER A 83 19.37 -12.95 2.87
CA SER A 83 19.91 -11.61 3.06
C SER A 83 19.43 -11.03 4.39
N GLY A 84 20.36 -10.64 5.27
CA GLY A 84 20.02 -10.17 6.62
C GLY A 84 19.08 -8.96 6.68
N GLU A 85 19.14 -8.07 5.68
CA GLU A 85 18.29 -6.88 5.65
C GLU A 85 16.89 -7.18 5.10
N LEU A 86 16.78 -7.82 3.92
CA LEU A 86 15.48 -8.13 3.34
C LEU A 86 14.70 -9.19 4.14
N SER A 87 15.40 -10.07 4.87
CA SER A 87 14.76 -11.09 5.73
C SER A 87 13.96 -10.48 6.87
N SER A 88 14.30 -9.26 7.29
CA SER A 88 13.55 -8.49 8.29
C SER A 88 12.52 -7.57 7.64
N VAL A 89 12.93 -6.84 6.60
CA VAL A 89 12.11 -5.78 5.99
C VAL A 89 10.86 -6.35 5.29
N ILE A 90 10.99 -7.44 4.52
CA ILE A 90 9.86 -8.00 3.77
C ILE A 90 8.75 -8.56 4.71
N PRO A 91 9.07 -9.31 5.78
CA PRO A 91 8.05 -9.74 6.74
C PRO A 91 7.39 -8.58 7.48
N ILE A 92 8.15 -7.56 7.90
CA ILE A 92 7.58 -6.37 8.57
C ILE A 92 6.63 -5.64 7.60
N LEU A 93 7.06 -5.46 6.36
CA LEU A 93 6.23 -4.90 5.31
C LEU A 93 4.94 -5.72 5.13
N THR A 94 5.04 -7.04 5.00
CA THR A 94 3.88 -7.93 4.84
C THR A 94 2.93 -7.85 6.04
N ALA A 95 3.47 -7.88 7.26
CA ALA A 95 2.68 -7.75 8.49
C ALA A 95 1.98 -6.39 8.54
N SER A 96 2.68 -5.31 8.19
CA SER A 96 2.10 -3.97 8.16
C SER A 96 0.96 -3.87 7.15
N MET A 97 1.06 -4.50 5.98
CA MET A 97 -0.06 -4.53 5.02
C MET A 97 -1.29 -5.23 5.59
N ILE A 98 -1.11 -6.43 6.15
CA ILE A 98 -2.21 -7.25 6.68
C ILE A 98 -2.89 -6.53 7.84
N ILE A 99 -2.10 -5.99 8.78
CA ILE A 99 -2.61 -5.27 9.94
C ILE A 99 -3.37 -4.02 9.49
N GLY A 100 -2.76 -3.18 8.64
CA GLY A 100 -3.38 -1.95 8.18
C GLY A 100 -4.66 -2.18 7.40
N TRP A 101 -4.68 -3.18 6.51
CA TRP A 101 -5.87 -3.56 5.74
C TRP A 101 -6.98 -4.12 6.63
N SER A 102 -6.63 -4.91 7.64
CA SER A 102 -7.61 -5.48 8.58
C SER A 102 -8.25 -4.38 9.43
N ILE A 103 -7.42 -3.47 9.96
CA ILE A 103 -7.90 -2.31 10.73
C ILE A 103 -8.79 -1.43 9.86
N LEU A 104 -8.39 -1.14 8.63
CA LEU A 104 -9.17 -0.33 7.71
C LEU A 104 -10.52 -0.98 7.37
N SER A 105 -10.53 -2.29 7.10
CA SER A 105 -11.75 -3.04 6.80
C SER A 105 -12.70 -3.06 7.99
N PHE A 106 -12.16 -3.25 9.20
CA PHE A 106 -12.94 -3.17 10.43
C PHE A 106 -13.50 -1.75 10.67
N LEU A 107 -12.66 -0.74 10.47
CA LEU A 107 -13.00 0.66 10.65
C LEU A 107 -14.14 1.07 9.71
N LEU A 108 -14.01 0.80 8.41
CA LEU A 108 -15.05 1.04 7.43
C LEU A 108 -16.30 0.22 7.76
N GLY A 109 -16.15 -1.06 8.10
CA GLY A 109 -17.30 -1.90 8.43
C GLY A 109 -18.10 -1.47 9.66
N ARG A 110 -17.43 -0.97 10.70
CA ARG A 110 -18.04 -0.67 11.99
C ARG A 110 -18.47 0.78 12.17
N TYR A 111 -17.74 1.72 11.54
CA TYR A 111 -17.88 3.15 11.78
C TYR A 111 -18.32 3.96 10.56
N SER A 112 -18.44 3.37 9.37
CA SER A 112 -19.08 4.01 8.20
C SER A 112 -20.49 3.49 7.93
N SER A 113 -21.18 4.15 6.99
CA SER A 113 -22.44 3.66 6.40
C SER A 113 -22.29 2.43 5.50
N LEU A 114 -21.08 2.07 5.08
CA LEU A 114 -20.81 1.02 4.08
C LEU A 114 -21.11 -0.40 4.62
N GLY A 115 -20.95 -0.61 5.92
CA GLY A 115 -20.99 -1.94 6.52
C GLY A 115 -19.80 -2.82 6.11
N TYR A 116 -19.73 -4.05 6.63
CA TYR A 116 -18.52 -4.88 6.54
C TYR A 116 -18.14 -5.31 5.12
N VAL A 117 -19.11 -5.69 4.27
CA VAL A 117 -18.82 -6.17 2.91
C VAL A 117 -18.22 -5.05 2.07
N GLN A 118 -18.89 -3.89 2.01
CA GLN A 118 -18.37 -2.75 1.27
C GLN A 118 -17.13 -2.16 1.95
N GLY A 119 -16.99 -2.26 3.28
CA GLY A 119 -15.77 -1.87 4.00
C GLY A 119 -14.55 -2.70 3.59
N ILE A 120 -14.70 -4.02 3.44
CA ILE A 120 -13.64 -4.90 2.92
C ILE A 120 -13.31 -4.55 1.47
N ILE A 121 -14.32 -4.33 0.63
CA ILE A 121 -14.14 -3.95 -0.78
C ILE A 121 -13.43 -2.58 -0.89
N GLY A 122 -13.86 -1.58 -0.12
CA GLY A 122 -13.29 -0.23 -0.10
C GLY A 122 -11.85 -0.22 0.41
N SER A 123 -11.56 -0.97 1.48
CA SER A 123 -10.20 -1.18 1.98
C SER A 123 -9.30 -1.81 0.91
N SER A 124 -9.79 -2.87 0.26
CA SER A 124 -9.05 -3.57 -0.80
C SER A 124 -8.83 -2.68 -2.02
N GLY A 125 -9.82 -1.87 -2.41
CA GLY A 125 -9.71 -0.88 -3.47
C GLY A 125 -8.66 0.18 -3.17
N LEU A 126 -8.64 0.71 -1.94
CA LEU A 126 -7.67 1.71 -1.52
C LEU A 126 -6.24 1.15 -1.50
N TYR A 127 -6.06 -0.09 -1.02
CA TYR A 127 -4.76 -0.78 -1.06
C TYR A 127 -4.33 -1.09 -2.50
N ALA A 128 -5.23 -1.52 -3.38
CA ALA A 128 -4.95 -1.76 -4.79
C ALA A 128 -4.53 -0.46 -5.51
N LEU A 129 -5.21 0.66 -5.20
CA LEU A 129 -4.84 1.98 -5.70
C LEU A 129 -3.45 2.38 -5.21
N ALA A 130 -3.18 2.27 -3.91
CA ALA A 130 -1.90 2.63 -3.30
C ALA A 130 -0.73 1.81 -3.89
N PHE A 131 -0.88 0.48 -3.96
CA PHE A 131 0.14 -0.38 -4.58
C PHE A 131 0.28 -0.16 -6.08
N GLY A 132 -0.82 0.09 -6.78
CA GLY A 132 -0.79 0.42 -8.20
C GLY A 132 0.02 1.69 -8.45
N ILE A 133 -0.21 2.74 -7.65
CA ILE A 133 0.55 4.00 -7.73
C ILE A 133 2.02 3.76 -7.41
N MET A 134 2.33 3.03 -6.32
CA MET A 134 3.71 2.69 -5.97
C MET A 134 4.40 1.87 -7.08
N GLY A 135 3.67 0.97 -7.74
CA GLY A 135 4.18 0.18 -8.85
C GLY A 135 4.52 0.99 -10.10
N LEU A 136 4.02 2.23 -10.21
CA LEU A 136 4.43 3.17 -11.27
C LEU A 136 5.80 3.78 -11.01
N LEU A 137 6.32 3.70 -9.78
CA LEU A 137 7.65 4.22 -9.46
C LEU A 137 8.71 3.41 -10.23
N PRO A 138 9.58 4.08 -11.01
CA PRO A 138 10.63 3.40 -11.75
C PRO A 138 11.67 2.84 -10.77
N ALA A 139 12.00 1.56 -10.91
CA ALA A 139 13.10 0.96 -10.15
C ALA A 139 14.44 1.59 -10.59
N PRO A 140 15.28 2.06 -9.65
CA PRO A 140 16.61 2.59 -9.96
C PRO A 140 17.46 1.52 -10.63
N ARG A 141 18.06 1.85 -11.77
CA ARG A 141 18.98 0.95 -12.48
C ARG A 141 20.40 1.23 -12.01
N VAL A 142 20.97 0.32 -11.22
CA VAL A 142 22.41 0.33 -10.95
C VAL A 142 23.10 -0.26 -12.17
N ARG A 143 24.02 0.50 -12.79
CA ARG A 143 24.88 -0.03 -13.85
C ARG A 143 25.83 -1.04 -13.20
N SER A 144 25.73 -2.30 -13.61
CA SER A 144 26.78 -3.29 -13.35
C SER A 144 28.07 -2.80 -14.02
N PRO A 145 29.24 -2.83 -13.34
CA PRO A 145 30.52 -2.71 -14.03
C PRO A 145 30.75 -3.88 -14.99
#